data_AF-A0A925Q1N2-F1
#
_entry.id   AF-A0A925Q1N2-F1
#
_cell.length_a   1.000
_cell.length_b   1.000
_cell.length_c   1.000
_cell.angle_alpha   90.00
_cell.angle_beta   90.00
_cell.angle_gamma   90.00
#
_symmetry.space_group_name_H-M   'P 1'
#
loop_
_entity.id
_entity.type
_entity.pdbx_description
1 polymer ?
#
loop_
_entity_poly.entity_id
_entity_poly.type
_entity_poly.pdbx_seq_one_letter_code
_entity_poly.pdbx_strand_id
1 'polypeptide(L)'
;RRALPEARGMVFEHAAALHQRSLEIFDRSFAVTYALEAIAIAIGLAGVTSSFAALAWSRRREFGVLRFLGLKRGEVLRMLTLEGAATGALGALIGLVSGVAISFVLVHVVNRQSFHWSLEVHWPFAALAALMVAIVSLCAVGARVSAALAVRREAVLAVKDDA
;
A
#
# COMPACT_ATOMS: atom_id res chain seq x y z
N ARG A 1 -11.26 34.97 61.92
CA ARG A 1 -10.49 35.29 60.68
C ARG A 1 -9.03 34.88 60.88
N ARG A 2 -8.67 33.63 60.59
CA ARG A 2 -7.27 33.18 60.39
C ARG A 2 -7.23 32.61 58.98
N ALA A 3 -6.68 33.38 58.05
CA ALA A 3 -6.51 32.95 56.67
C ALA A 3 -5.30 32.01 56.62
N LEU A 4 -5.52 30.77 56.21
CA LEU A 4 -4.48 29.76 55.99
C LEU A 4 -3.59 30.22 54.82
N PRO A 5 -2.28 30.51 55.02
CA PRO A 5 -1.40 31.04 53.98
C PRO A 5 -0.86 29.99 52.99
N GLU A 6 -1.20 28.70 53.16
CA GLU A 6 -0.51 27.59 52.48
C GLU A 6 -1.12 27.15 51.15
N ALA A 7 -2.20 27.80 50.68
CA ALA A 7 -2.83 27.44 49.41
C ALA A 7 -2.23 28.16 48.17
N ARG A 8 -1.13 28.92 48.33
CA ARG A 8 -0.49 29.70 47.24
C ARG A 8 0.62 28.96 46.50
N GLY A 9 0.98 27.75 46.94
CA GLY A 9 2.04 26.93 46.34
C GLY A 9 1.55 25.66 45.64
N MET A 10 0.24 25.41 45.58
CA MET A 10 -0.30 24.37 44.72
C MET A 10 -0.23 24.87 43.28
N VAL A 11 0.94 24.61 42.71
CA VAL A 11 1.21 24.67 41.28
C VAL A 11 0.10 23.86 40.59
N PHE A 12 -0.89 24.57 40.07
CA PHE A 12 -1.83 24.05 39.08
C PHE A 12 -1.05 23.85 37.77
N GLU A 13 -0.04 22.97 37.78
CA GLU A 13 0.49 22.37 36.56
C GLU A 13 -0.71 21.67 35.93
N HIS A 14 -1.22 22.34 34.90
CA HIS A 14 -2.49 22.06 34.28
C HIS A 14 -2.57 20.56 34.01
N ALA A 15 -3.63 19.89 34.49
CA ALA A 15 -3.88 18.49 34.14
C ALA A 15 -3.84 18.26 32.61
N ALA A 16 -4.11 19.31 31.82
CA ALA A 16 -3.92 19.34 30.37
C ALA A 16 -2.46 19.22 29.90
N ALA A 17 -1.50 19.87 30.58
CA ALA A 17 -0.08 19.79 30.25
C ALA A 17 0.51 18.40 30.58
N LEU A 18 0.06 17.79 31.68
CA LEU A 18 0.40 16.40 32.02
C LEU A 18 -0.21 15.42 31.01
N HIS A 19 -1.47 15.61 30.61
CA HIS A 19 -2.12 14.79 29.59
C HIS A 19 -1.43 14.90 28.21
N GLN A 20 -1.06 16.10 27.77
CA GLN A 20 -0.31 16.29 26.52
C GLN A 20 1.08 15.65 26.55
N ARG A 21 1.82 15.80 27.67
CA ARG A 21 3.10 15.12 27.87
C ARG A 21 2.96 13.60 27.83
N SER A 22 1.89 13.05 28.42
CA SER A 22 1.59 11.62 28.34
C SER A 22 1.26 11.16 26.92
N LEU A 23 0.48 11.94 26.16
CA LEU A 23 0.14 11.64 24.76
C LEU A 23 1.38 11.68 23.86
N GLU A 24 2.27 12.68 24.00
CA GLU A 24 3.51 12.74 23.20
C GLU A 24 4.43 11.54 23.45
N ILE A 25 4.56 11.12 24.71
CA ILE A 25 5.37 9.93 25.06
C ILE A 25 4.71 8.67 24.48
N PHE A 26 3.39 8.57 24.54
CA PHE A 26 2.62 7.46 23.97
C PHE A 26 2.77 7.40 22.45
N ASP A 27 2.57 8.51 21.74
CA ASP A 27 2.73 8.62 20.28
C ASP A 27 4.11 8.19 19.81
N ARG A 28 5.15 8.53 20.58
CA ARG A 28 6.52 8.11 20.26
C ARG A 28 6.72 6.60 20.33
N SER A 29 6.01 5.90 21.22
CA SER A 29 6.02 4.44 21.27
C SER A 29 5.30 3.83 20.05
N PHE A 30 4.25 4.46 19.53
CA PHE A 30 3.58 4.02 18.29
C PHE A 30 4.32 4.42 17.01
N ALA A 31 5.19 5.43 17.06
CA ALA A 31 5.98 5.88 15.91
C ALA A 31 6.81 4.73 15.28
N VAL A 32 7.33 3.83 16.10
CA VAL A 32 8.06 2.64 15.62
C VAL A 32 7.15 1.71 14.81
N THR A 33 5.93 1.47 15.29
CA THR A 33 4.93 0.65 14.58
C THR A 33 4.57 1.29 13.24
N TYR A 34 4.32 2.60 13.20
CA TYR A 34 4.05 3.31 11.94
C TYR A 34 5.23 3.24 10.97
N ALA A 35 6.47 3.30 11.47
CA ALA A 35 7.65 3.13 10.63
C ALA A 35 7.73 1.72 10.03
N LEU A 36 7.49 0.68 10.84
CA LEU A 36 7.46 -0.70 10.38
C LEU A 36 6.33 -0.95 9.35
N GLU A 37 5.16 -0.36 9.58
CA GLU A 37 4.04 -0.40 8.64
C GLU A 37 4.42 0.25 7.30
N ALA A 38 5.01 1.45 7.32
CA ALA A 38 5.46 2.13 6.11
C ALA A 38 6.51 1.30 5.34
N ILE A 39 7.45 0.68 6.05
CA ILE A 39 8.45 -0.22 5.46
C ILE A 39 7.77 -1.45 4.84
N ALA A 40 6.80 -2.06 5.52
CA ALA A 40 6.07 -3.21 5.00
C ALA A 40 5.31 -2.87 3.71
N ILE A 41 4.64 -1.71 3.68
CA ILE A 41 3.99 -1.20 2.46
C ILE A 41 5.01 -0.99 1.35
N ALA A 42 6.16 -0.37 1.64
CA ALA A 42 7.21 -0.12 0.67
C ALA A 42 7.75 -1.43 0.05
N ILE A 43 8.02 -2.45 0.89
CA ILE A 43 8.45 -3.78 0.43
C ILE A 43 7.37 -4.43 -0.43
N GLY A 44 6.10 -4.34 -0.04
CA GLY A 44 4.97 -4.84 -0.81
C GLY A 44 4.88 -4.19 -2.20
N LEU A 45 4.94 -2.87 -2.28
CA LEU A 45 4.90 -2.12 -3.54
C LEU A 45 6.11 -2.42 -4.43
N ALA A 46 7.30 -2.56 -3.84
CA ALA A 46 8.50 -2.96 -4.57
C ALA A 46 8.36 -4.39 -5.15
N GLY A 47 7.80 -5.31 -4.36
CA GLY A 47 7.49 -6.68 -4.80
C GLY A 47 6.52 -6.69 -5.99
N VAL A 48 5.40 -5.97 -5.88
CA VAL A 48 4.43 -5.83 -6.99
C VAL A 48 5.10 -5.29 -8.24
N THR A 49 5.88 -4.20 -8.11
CA THR A 49 6.60 -3.59 -9.24
C THR A 49 7.56 -4.59 -9.90
N SER A 50 8.31 -5.35 -9.09
CA SER A 50 9.23 -6.38 -9.57
C SER A 50 8.51 -7.52 -10.30
N SER A 51 7.38 -8.00 -9.78
CA SER A 51 6.56 -9.02 -10.44
C SER A 51 6.00 -8.53 -11.78
N PHE A 52 5.49 -7.30 -11.85
CA PHE A 52 5.03 -6.71 -13.10
C PHE A 52 6.16 -6.49 -14.09
N ALA A 53 7.34 -6.10 -13.62
CA ALA A 53 8.53 -6.03 -14.46
C ALA A 53 8.83 -7.41 -15.05
N ALA A 54 8.89 -8.48 -14.24
CA ALA A 54 9.12 -9.83 -14.75
C ALA A 54 8.06 -10.25 -15.81
N LEU A 55 6.78 -9.94 -15.56
CA LEU A 55 5.70 -10.21 -16.51
C LEU A 55 5.84 -9.40 -17.82
N ALA A 56 6.37 -8.19 -17.74
CA ALA A 56 6.70 -7.37 -18.92
C ALA A 56 7.73 -8.05 -19.82
N TRP A 57 8.72 -8.70 -19.22
CA TRP A 57 9.79 -9.37 -19.95
C TRP A 57 9.27 -10.63 -20.66
N SER A 58 8.42 -11.43 -20.02
CA SER A 58 7.87 -12.65 -20.62
C SER A 58 6.90 -12.37 -21.77
N ARG A 59 6.05 -11.34 -21.64
CA ARG A 59 5.03 -11.00 -22.64
C ARG A 59 5.56 -10.35 -23.91
N ARG A 60 6.86 -10.02 -23.98
CA ARG A 60 7.49 -9.42 -25.17
C ARG A 60 7.23 -10.22 -26.44
N ARG A 61 7.29 -11.55 -26.35
CA ARG A 61 7.11 -12.43 -27.50
C ARG A 61 5.66 -12.50 -27.98
N GLU A 62 4.71 -12.36 -27.07
CA GLU A 62 3.28 -12.36 -27.35
C GLU A 62 2.85 -11.08 -28.10
N PHE A 63 3.44 -9.93 -27.76
CA PHE A 63 3.14 -8.65 -28.44
C PHE A 63 3.49 -8.65 -29.92
N GLY A 64 4.60 -9.30 -30.31
CA GLY A 64 4.98 -9.46 -31.71
C GLY A 64 3.91 -10.21 -32.49
N VAL A 65 3.39 -11.31 -31.93
CA VAL A 65 2.33 -12.13 -32.54
C VAL A 65 1.01 -11.35 -32.68
N LEU A 66 0.59 -10.64 -31.62
CA LEU A 66 -0.62 -9.82 -31.67
C LEU A 66 -0.55 -8.72 -32.73
N ARG A 67 0.65 -8.19 -33.00
CA ARG A 67 0.86 -7.18 -34.04
C ARG A 67 0.81 -7.78 -35.45
N PHE A 68 1.29 -9.02 -35.64
CA PHE A 68 1.12 -9.75 -36.91
C PHE A 68 -0.35 -10.07 -37.22
N LEU A 69 -1.19 -10.24 -36.19
CA LEU A 69 -2.64 -10.42 -36.34
C LEU A 69 -3.40 -9.12 -36.68
N GLY A 70 -2.71 -7.98 -36.80
CA GLY A 70 -3.29 -6.71 -37.26
C GLY A 70 -3.92 -5.85 -36.16
N LEU A 71 -3.71 -6.16 -34.88
CA LEU A 71 -4.23 -5.32 -33.79
C LEU A 71 -3.54 -3.94 -33.77
N LYS A 72 -4.31 -2.88 -33.52
CA LYS A 72 -3.77 -1.53 -33.39
C LYS A 72 -3.05 -1.39 -32.05
N ARG A 73 -1.98 -0.57 -32.02
CA ARG A 73 -1.18 -0.29 -30.80
C ARG A 73 -2.04 0.12 -29.60
N GLY A 74 -3.07 0.94 -29.82
CA GLY A 74 -3.98 1.40 -28.77
C GLY A 74 -4.85 0.29 -28.17
N GLU A 75 -5.24 -0.70 -28.97
CA GLU A 75 -6.08 -1.83 -28.55
C GLU A 75 -5.28 -2.78 -27.66
N VAL A 76 -4.05 -3.10 -28.07
CA VAL A 76 -3.12 -3.92 -27.27
C VAL A 76 -2.82 -3.26 -25.93
N LEU A 77 -2.53 -1.95 -25.92
CA LEU A 77 -2.27 -1.20 -24.69
C LEU A 77 -3.49 -1.20 -23.77
N ARG A 78 -4.71 -0.98 -24.30
CA ARG A 78 -5.94 -0.96 -23.49
C ARG A 78 -6.25 -2.33 -22.89
N MET A 79 -6.15 -3.39 -23.70
CA MET A 79 -6.36 -4.77 -23.25
C MET A 79 -5.42 -5.12 -22.10
N LEU A 80 -4.13 -4.82 -22.25
CA LEU A 80 -3.16 -5.17 -21.21
C LEU A 80 -3.31 -4.32 -19.95
N THR A 81 -3.70 -3.05 -20.07
CA THR A 81 -4.01 -2.24 -18.88
C THR A 81 -5.18 -2.78 -18.09
N LEU A 82 -6.20 -3.30 -18.77
CA LEU A 82 -7.36 -3.93 -18.14
C LEU A 82 -6.96 -5.24 -17.45
N GLU A 83 -6.13 -6.05 -18.10
CA GLU A 83 -5.61 -7.30 -17.51
C GLU A 83 -4.75 -7.01 -16.27
N GLY A 84 -3.85 -6.02 -16.34
CA GLY A 84 -3.03 -5.58 -15.21
C GLY A 84 -3.85 -5.01 -14.07
N ALA A 85 -4.87 -4.20 -14.37
CA ALA A 85 -5.80 -3.68 -13.37
C ALA A 85 -6.61 -4.79 -12.70
N ALA A 86 -7.10 -5.77 -13.48
CA ALA A 86 -7.89 -6.89 -12.97
C ALA A 86 -7.06 -7.80 -12.05
N THR A 87 -5.85 -8.16 -12.49
CA THR A 87 -4.92 -8.96 -11.66
C THR A 87 -4.49 -8.22 -10.40
N GLY A 88 -4.21 -6.91 -10.50
CA GLY A 88 -3.94 -6.05 -9.35
C GLY A 88 -5.11 -5.97 -8.37
N ALA A 89 -6.35 -5.83 -8.87
CA ALA A 89 -7.55 -5.77 -8.05
C ALA A 89 -7.81 -7.10 -7.32
N LEU A 90 -7.63 -8.24 -7.99
CA LEU A 90 -7.73 -9.55 -7.37
C LEU A 90 -6.68 -9.75 -6.27
N GLY A 91 -5.42 -9.41 -6.55
CA GLY A 91 -4.36 -9.49 -5.55
C GLY A 91 -4.61 -8.60 -4.33
N ALA A 92 -5.06 -7.37 -4.57
CA ALA A 92 -5.39 -6.42 -3.52
C ALA A 92 -6.59 -6.88 -2.67
N LEU A 93 -7.62 -7.47 -3.30
CA LEU A 93 -8.77 -8.05 -2.60
C LEU A 93 -8.35 -9.24 -1.72
N ILE A 94 -7.53 -10.16 -2.26
CA ILE A 94 -7.00 -11.30 -1.49
C ILE A 94 -6.16 -10.82 -0.31
N GLY A 95 -5.31 -9.81 -0.53
CA GLY A 95 -4.50 -9.18 0.51
C GLY A 95 -5.36 -8.54 1.61
N LEU A 96 -6.40 -7.82 1.22
CA LEU A 96 -7.34 -7.19 2.16
C LEU A 96 -8.06 -8.23 3.01
N VAL A 97 -8.62 -9.27 2.39
CA VAL A 97 -9.31 -10.36 3.10
C VAL A 97 -8.36 -11.07 4.07
N SER A 98 -7.14 -11.38 3.63
CA SER A 98 -6.13 -12.03 4.46
C SER A 98 -5.68 -11.13 5.61
N GLY A 99 -5.46 -9.84 5.36
CA GLY A 99 -5.10 -8.86 6.38
C GLY A 99 -6.18 -8.67 7.44
N VAL A 100 -7.44 -8.61 7.01
CA VAL A 100 -8.60 -8.58 7.92
C VAL A 100 -8.66 -9.84 8.77
N ALA A 101 -8.51 -11.03 8.16
CA ALA A 101 -8.52 -12.29 8.89
C ALA A 101 -7.41 -12.34 9.96
N ILE A 102 -6.18 -11.93 9.61
CA ILE A 102 -5.06 -11.86 10.55
C ILE A 102 -5.33 -10.84 11.67
N SER A 103 -5.88 -9.66 11.33
CA SER A 103 -6.26 -8.64 12.30
C SER A 103 -7.28 -9.17 13.32
N PHE A 104 -8.31 -9.90 12.87
CA PHE A 104 -9.28 -10.54 13.75
C PHE A 104 -8.63 -11.51 14.73
N VAL A 105 -7.70 -12.35 14.25
CA VAL A 105 -6.95 -13.29 15.10
C VAL A 105 -6.11 -12.54 16.14
N LEU A 106 -5.41 -11.48 15.73
CA LEU A 106 -4.60 -10.67 16.63
C LEU A 106 -5.45 -10.02 17.74
N VAL A 107 -6.60 -9.44 17.40
CA VAL A 107 -7.46 -8.74 18.35
C VAL A 107 -8.19 -9.71 19.29
N HIS A 108 -8.74 -10.81 18.77
CA HIS A 108 -9.62 -11.68 19.55
C HIS A 108 -8.89 -12.82 20.27
N VAL A 109 -7.76 -13.29 19.73
CA VAL A 109 -6.99 -14.38 20.30
C VAL A 109 -5.79 -13.83 21.07
N VAL A 110 -4.88 -13.15 20.36
CA VAL A 110 -3.59 -12.73 20.92
C VAL A 110 -3.76 -11.64 21.98
N ASN A 111 -4.53 -10.58 21.70
CA ASN A 111 -4.69 -9.47 22.64
C ASN A 111 -5.44 -9.86 23.91
N ARG A 112 -6.46 -10.74 23.79
CA ARG A 112 -7.20 -11.28 24.96
C ARG A 112 -6.32 -12.12 25.87
N GLN A 113 -5.39 -12.91 25.29
CA GLN A 113 -4.43 -13.70 26.06
C GLN A 113 -3.38 -12.84 26.76
N SER A 114 -2.90 -11.77 26.11
CA SER A 114 -1.79 -10.96 26.63
C SER A 114 -2.20 -9.86 27.62
N PHE A 115 -3.35 -9.22 27.41
CA PHE A 115 -3.72 -8.00 28.16
C PHE A 115 -5.04 -8.11 28.93
N HIS A 116 -5.77 -9.23 28.83
CA HIS A 116 -7.06 -9.48 29.47
C HIS A 116 -8.18 -8.45 29.20
N TRP A 117 -7.92 -7.39 28.42
CA TRP A 117 -8.86 -6.38 27.93
C TRP A 117 -9.05 -6.47 26.40
N SER A 118 -10.10 -5.84 25.85
CA SER A 118 -10.29 -5.71 24.40
C SER A 118 -10.01 -4.28 23.95
N LEU A 119 -9.23 -4.14 22.88
CA LEU A 119 -9.06 -2.87 22.16
C LEU A 119 -10.26 -2.65 21.23
N GLU A 120 -10.74 -1.41 21.15
CA GLU A 120 -11.78 -1.03 20.20
C GLU A 120 -11.18 -1.01 18.78
N VAL A 121 -11.82 -1.72 17.85
CA VAL A 121 -11.35 -1.82 16.46
C VAL A 121 -11.83 -0.60 15.69
N HIS A 122 -10.91 0.29 15.35
CA HIS A 122 -11.16 1.38 14.41
C HIS A 122 -10.86 0.92 12.98
N TRP A 123 -11.82 1.10 12.06
CA TRP A 123 -11.67 0.73 10.66
C TRP A 123 -11.27 1.94 9.80
N PRO A 124 -10.01 2.04 9.33
CA PRO A 124 -9.55 3.17 8.53
C PRO A 124 -9.94 2.99 7.05
N PHE A 125 -11.23 3.03 6.74
CA PHE A 125 -11.76 2.78 5.39
C PHE A 125 -11.11 3.66 4.32
N ALA A 126 -10.80 4.92 4.65
CA ALA A 126 -10.13 5.85 3.72
C ALA A 126 -8.71 5.39 3.35
N ALA A 127 -7.92 4.96 4.34
CA ALA A 127 -6.55 4.48 4.10
C ALA A 127 -6.56 3.15 3.32
N LEU A 128 -7.49 2.24 3.65
CA LEU A 128 -7.67 0.98 2.91
C LEU A 128 -8.06 1.24 1.45
N ALA A 129 -9.01 2.16 1.21
CA ALA A 129 -9.40 2.54 -0.14
C ALA A 129 -8.24 3.18 -0.92
N ALA A 130 -7.48 4.08 -0.29
CA ALA A 130 -6.30 4.69 -0.89
C ALA A 130 -5.24 3.65 -1.26
N LEU A 131 -4.97 2.68 -0.39
CA LEU A 131 -4.03 1.58 -0.65
C LEU A 131 -4.51 0.69 -1.82
N MET A 132 -5.79 0.33 -1.85
CA MET A 132 -6.38 -0.45 -2.94
C MET A 132 -6.23 0.29 -4.28
N VAL A 133 -6.56 1.58 -4.32
CA VAL A 133 -6.39 2.41 -5.52
C VAL A 133 -4.92 2.52 -5.93
N ALA A 134 -4.01 2.68 -4.97
CA ALA A 134 -2.58 2.73 -5.23
C ALA A 134 -2.06 1.43 -5.85
N ILE A 135 -2.46 0.27 -5.34
CA ILE A 135 -2.05 -1.03 -5.88
C ILE A 135 -2.61 -1.23 -7.30
N VAL A 136 -3.92 -1.02 -7.49
CA VAL A 136 -4.55 -1.21 -8.82
C VAL A 136 -3.96 -0.26 -9.86
N SER A 137 -3.74 1.01 -9.49
CA SER A 137 -3.13 1.99 -10.39
C SER A 137 -1.67 1.63 -10.70
N LEU A 138 -0.88 1.18 -9.73
CA LEU A 138 0.49 0.72 -9.95
C LEU A 138 0.54 -0.46 -10.93
N CYS A 139 -0.35 -1.44 -10.76
CA CYS A 139 -0.46 -2.59 -11.65
C CYS A 139 -0.88 -2.19 -13.08
N ALA A 140 -1.87 -1.30 -13.21
CA ALA A 140 -2.34 -0.79 -14.49
C ALA A 140 -1.26 0.02 -15.23
N VAL A 141 -0.55 0.90 -14.51
CA VAL A 141 0.56 1.69 -15.04
C VAL A 141 1.72 0.78 -15.41
N GLY A 142 2.07 -0.17 -14.55
CA GLY A 142 3.11 -1.17 -14.80
C GLY A 142 2.85 -1.95 -16.08
N ALA A 143 1.63 -2.45 -16.27
CA ALA A 143 1.21 -3.11 -17.51
C ALA A 143 1.32 -2.18 -18.73
N ARG A 144 0.86 -0.93 -18.62
CA ARG A 144 0.92 0.06 -19.72
C ARG A 144 2.35 0.35 -20.16
N VAL A 145 3.23 0.63 -19.20
CA VAL A 145 4.64 0.95 -19.45
C VAL A 145 5.34 -0.23 -20.11
N SER A 146 5.10 -1.43 -19.59
CA SER A 146 5.64 -2.69 -20.11
C SER A 146 5.31 -2.89 -21.60
N ALA A 147 4.04 -2.71 -21.95
CA ALA A 147 3.59 -2.82 -23.34
C ALA A 147 4.16 -1.71 -24.22
N ALA A 148 4.22 -0.46 -23.73
CA ALA A 148 4.78 0.65 -24.50
C ALA A 148 6.28 0.46 -24.80
N LEU A 149 7.04 -0.06 -23.83
CA LEU A 149 8.47 -0.37 -24.00
C LEU A 149 8.70 -1.50 -25.02
N ALA A 150 7.85 -2.52 -25.04
CA ALA A 150 7.94 -3.62 -26.01
C ALA A 150 7.71 -3.12 -27.45
N VAL A 151 6.66 -2.31 -27.67
CA VAL A 151 6.33 -1.76 -29.00
C VAL A 151 7.44 -0.86 -29.56
N ARG A 152 8.10 -0.08 -28.72
CA ARG A 152 9.19 0.81 -29.14
C ARG A 152 10.44 0.04 -29.59
N ARG A 153 10.79 -1.05 -28.92
CA ARG A 153 12.00 -1.83 -29.23
C ARG A 153 11.89 -2.56 -30.57
N GLU A 154 10.72 -3.10 -30.91
CA GLU A 154 10.51 -3.74 -32.22
C GLU A 154 10.69 -2.75 -33.39
N ALA A 155 10.25 -1.50 -33.22
CA ALA A 155 10.44 -0.47 -34.24
C ALA A 155 11.92 -0.13 -34.46
N VAL A 156 12.73 -0.13 -33.38
CA VAL A 156 14.17 0.15 -33.47
C VAL A 156 14.95 -1.01 -34.07
N LEU A 157 14.58 -2.27 -33.75
CA LEU A 157 15.23 -3.45 -34.34
C LEU A 157 14.94 -3.57 -35.83
N ALA A 158 13.71 -3.29 -36.27
CA ALA A 158 13.38 -3.30 -37.70
C ALA A 158 14.23 -2.32 -38.53
N VAL A 159 14.49 -1.11 -38.01
CA VAL A 159 15.38 -0.14 -38.69
C VAL A 159 16.84 -0.60 -38.70
N LYS A 160 17.25 -1.43 -37.74
CA LYS A 160 18.63 -1.93 -37.64
C LYS A 160 18.91 -3.12 -38.56
N ASP A 161 17.89 -3.88 -38.91
CA ASP A 161 18.00 -5.01 -39.83
C ASP A 161 17.91 -4.56 -41.31
N ASP A 162 17.39 -3.36 -41.57
CA ASP A 162 17.31 -2.73 -42.91
C ASP A 162 18.54 -1.87 -43.29
N ALA A 163 19.56 -1.79 -42.42
CA ALA A 163 20.79 -0.98 -42.60
C ALA A 163 22.05 -1.85 -42.65
#